data_AF-A0A151E9P2-F1
#
_entry.id   AF-A0A151E9P2-F1
#
_cell.length_a   1.000
_cell.length_b   1.000
_cell.length_c   1.000
_cell.angle_alpha   90.00
_cell.angle_beta   90.00
_cell.angle_gamma   90.00
#
_symmetry.space_group_name_H-M   'P 1'
#
loop_
_entity.id
_entity.type
_entity.pdbx_description
1 polymer ?
#
loop_
_entity_poly.entity_id
_entity_poly.type
_entity_poly.pdbx_seq_one_letter_code
_entity_poly.pdbx_strand_id
1 'polypeptide(L)' 'MKCTQTKDLLVDRNDIKVVTYPHEFSEWSEENLKEAKSHDVIEDLKITAPILWVDGEKTIGYLRIRKWLQDHNE' A
#
# COMPACT_ATOMS: atom_id res chain seq x y z
N MET A 1 -12.26 -3.75 -4.99
CA MET A 1 -11.73 -4.79 -5.90
C MET A 1 -10.21 -4.73 -6.11
N LYS A 2 -9.60 -3.59 -6.44
CA LYS A 2 -8.14 -3.51 -6.71
C LYS A 2 -7.24 -3.82 -5.51
N CYS A 3 -7.66 -3.46 -4.29
CA CYS A 3 -6.91 -3.81 -3.07
C CYS A 3 -6.86 -5.34 -2.85
N THR A 4 -7.98 -6.05 -3.06
CA THR A 4 -8.03 -7.52 -2.97
C THR A 4 -7.09 -8.17 -3.98
N GLN A 5 -7.14 -7.74 -5.25
CA GLN A 5 -6.24 -8.24 -6.29
C GLN A 5 -4.75 -8.01 -5.95
N THR A 6 -4.44 -6.91 -5.26
CA THR A 6 -3.05 -6.63 -4.83
C THR A 6 -2.64 -7.56 -3.70
N LYS A 7 -3.53 -7.87 -2.76
CA LYS A 7 -3.26 -8.86 -1.71
C LYS A 7 -3.00 -10.24 -2.29
N ASP A 8 -3.76 -10.65 -3.31
CA ASP A 8 -3.57 -11.95 -3.97
C ASP A 8 -2.17 -12.07 -4.61
N LEU A 9 -1.59 -10.98 -5.10
CA LEU A 9 -0.20 -10.94 -5.61
C LEU A 9 0.87 -11.07 -4.52
N LEU A 10 0.51 -10.86 -3.26
CA LEU A 10 1.41 -10.81 -2.12
C LEU A 10 1.28 -12.04 -1.19
N VAL A 11 0.38 -12.99 -1.50
CA VAL A 11 0.06 -14.13 -0.62
C VAL A 11 1.29 -14.96 -0.24
N ASP A 12 2.23 -15.15 -1.17
CA ASP A 12 3.43 -15.96 -0.96
C ASP A 12 4.68 -15.12 -0.64
N ARG A 13 4.51 -13.82 -0.37
CA ARG A 13 5.60 -12.88 -0.10
C ARG A 13 5.69 -12.58 1.40
N ASN A 14 6.86 -12.83 1.99
CA ASN A 14 7.14 -12.55 3.39
C ASN A 14 7.94 -11.26 3.59
N ASP A 15 8.41 -10.66 2.50
CA ASP A 15 9.20 -9.42 2.48
C ASP A 15 8.33 -8.15 2.53
N ILE A 16 7.03 -8.27 2.28
CA ILE A 16 6.09 -7.14 2.21
C ILE A 16 5.03 -7.25 3.30
N LYS A 17 4.97 -6.25 4.19
CA LYS A 17 3.90 -6.12 5.19
C LYS A 17 2.66 -5.49 4.54
N VAL A 18 1.53 -6.21 4.53
CA VAL A 18 0.24 -5.68 4.09
C VAL A 18 -0.45 -4.95 5.25
N VAL A 19 -0.63 -3.64 5.12
CA VAL A 19 -1.42 -2.83 6.06
C VAL A 19 -2.74 -2.42 5.41
N THR A 20 -3.84 -2.52 6.15
CA THR A 20 -5.17 -2.15 5.67
C THR A 20 -5.79 -1.13 6.59
N TYR A 21 -6.16 0.01 6.03
CA TYR A 21 -6.85 1.08 6.74
C TYR A 21 -8.36 1.06 6.48
N PRO A 22 -9.17 1.67 7.38
CA PRO A 22 -10.57 1.92 7.12
C PRO A 22 -10.78 2.69 5.81
N HIS A 23 -11.94 2.47 5.18
CA HIS A 23 -12.24 3.14 3.91
C HIS A 23 -12.44 4.65 4.11
N GLU A 24 -13.16 5.01 5.16
CA GLU A 24 -13.41 6.40 5.51
C GLU A 24 -12.27 6.94 6.36
N PHE A 25 -11.69 8.07 5.94
CA PHE A 25 -10.57 8.69 6.65
C PHE A 25 -10.94 9.16 8.06
N SER A 26 -12.24 9.44 8.29
CA SER A 26 -12.78 9.77 9.61
C SER A 26 -12.76 8.60 10.60
N GLU A 27 -12.66 7.36 10.11
CA GLU A 27 -12.57 6.16 10.93
C GLU A 27 -11.11 5.80 11.28
N TRP A 28 -10.13 6.58 10.83
CA TRP A 28 -8.73 6.29 11.09
C TRP A 28 -8.36 6.62 12.53
N SER A 29 -7.73 5.66 13.20
CA SER A 29 -7.10 5.90 14.50
C SER A 29 -5.87 6.82 14.35
N GLU A 30 -5.45 7.43 15.45
CA GLU A 30 -4.20 8.20 15.50
C GLU A 30 -2.98 7.37 15.09
N GLU A 31 -2.99 6.06 15.39
CA GLU A 31 -1.94 5.12 15.00
C GLU A 31 -1.88 4.94 13.47
N ASN A 32 -3.03 4.77 12.81
CA ASN A 32 -3.11 4.68 11.35
C ASN A 32 -2.58 5.96 10.69
N LEU A 33 -2.95 7.12 11.23
CA LEU A 33 -2.47 8.41 10.75
C LEU A 33 -0.97 8.57 10.94
N LYS A 34 -0.44 8.10 12.08
CA LYS A 34 0.99 8.16 12.39
C LYS A 34 1.80 7.25 11.48
N GLU A 35 1.36 6.01 11.24
CA GLU A 35 2.01 5.05 10.34
C GLU A 35 1.98 5.53 8.88
N ALA A 36 0.85 6.05 8.41
CA ALA A 36 0.75 6.61 7.07
C ALA A 36 1.61 7.88 6.88
N LYS A 37 1.75 8.71 7.93
CA LYS A 37 2.64 9.89 7.91
C LYS A 37 4.12 9.50 7.94
N SER A 38 4.51 8.48 8.71
CA SER A 38 5.92 8.07 8.80
C SER A 38 6.47 7.55 7.47
N HIS A 39 5.61 7.07 6.57
CA HIS A 39 5.98 6.62 5.22
C HIS A 39 5.66 7.65 4.13
N ASP A 40 5.22 8.85 4.49
CA ASP A 40 4.81 9.91 3.54
C ASP A 40 3.74 9.44 2.52
N VAL A 41 2.84 8.53 2.89
CA VAL A 41 1.80 7.98 2.00
C VAL A 41 0.41 8.57 2.27
N ILE A 42 0.24 9.39 3.30
CA ILE A 42 -1.07 9.86 3.76
C ILE A 42 -1.84 10.67 2.72
N GLU A 43 -1.19 11.59 2.01
CA GLU A 43 -1.84 12.41 0.98
C GLU A 43 -2.16 11.58 -0.27
N ASP A 44 -1.29 10.63 -0.60
CA ASP A 44 -1.51 9.70 -1.71
C ASP A 44 -2.71 8.77 -1.42
N LEU A 45 -2.83 8.25 -0.19
CA LEU A 45 -3.94 7.38 0.25
C LEU A 45 -5.31 8.07 0.20
N LYS A 46 -5.36 9.40 0.32
CA LYS A 46 -6.61 10.18 0.15
C LYS A 46 -7.06 10.25 -1.31
N ILE A 47 -6.12 10.17 -2.24
CA ILE A 47 -6.38 10.25 -3.68
C ILE A 47 -6.65 8.86 -4.24
N THR A 48 -5.84 7.88 -3.87
CA THR A 48 -5.91 6.54 -4.46
C THR A 48 -5.27 5.47 -3.59
N ALA A 49 -5.80 4.25 -3.71
CA ALA A 49 -5.24 3.03 -3.16
C ALA A 49 -5.32 1.93 -4.24
N PRO A 50 -4.45 0.92 -4.24
CA PRO A 50 -3.39 0.61 -3.26
C PRO A 50 -2.08 1.37 -3.51
N ILE A 51 -1.24 1.46 -2.48
CA ILE A 51 0.11 2.06 -2.53
C ILE A 51 1.10 1.06 -1.97
N LEU A 52 2.19 0.84 -2.70
CA LEU A 52 3.36 0.11 -2.24
C LEU A 52 4.43 1.13 -1.85
N TRP A 53 5.00 0.97 -0.66
CA TRP A 53 6.11 1.77 -0.16
C TRP A 53 7.28 0.83 0.11
N VAL A 54 8.45 1.11 -0.49
CA VAL A 54 9.68 0.33 -0.32
C VAL A 54 10.85 1.29 -0.25
N ASP A 55 11.60 1.26 0.86
CA ASP A 55 12.83 2.05 1.06
C ASP A 55 12.72 3.55 0.71
N GLY A 56 11.56 4.15 0.99
CA GLY A 56 11.29 5.56 0.71
C GLY A 56 10.71 5.84 -0.69
N GLU A 57 10.63 4.85 -1.57
CA GLU A 57 9.96 4.96 -2.86
C GLU A 57 8.48 4.56 -2.80
N LYS A 58 7.63 5.33 -3.48
CA LYS A 58 6.17 5.15 -3.52
C LYS A 58 5.72 4.68 -4.90
N THR A 59 5.21 3.46 -4.98
CA THR A 59 4.56 2.91 -6.17
C THR A 59 3.05 2.93 -6.00
N ILE A 60 2.39 3.86 -6.70
CA ILE A 60 0.96 4.13 -6.52
C ILE A 60 0.11 3.42 -7.59
N GLY A 61 -0.90 2.68 -7.15
CA GLY A 61 -1.91 2.04 -8.00
C GLY A 61 -1.56 0.62 -8.44
N TYR A 62 -2.60 -0.20 -8.56
CA TYR A 62 -2.49 -1.65 -8.83
C TYR A 62 -1.57 -2.02 -10.01
N LEU A 63 -1.70 -1.34 -11.16
CA LEU A 63 -0.92 -1.70 -12.35
C LEU A 63 0.58 -1.46 -12.16
N ARG A 64 0.95 -0.38 -11.46
CA ARG A 64 2.35 -0.07 -11.17
C ARG A 64 2.92 -1.03 -10.14
N ILE A 65 2.14 -1.33 -9.09
CA ILE A 65 2.53 -2.29 -8.05
C ILE A 65 2.72 -3.68 -8.67
N ARG A 66 1.79 -4.12 -9.53
CA ARG A 66 1.93 -5.40 -10.24
C ARG A 66 3.20 -5.44 -11.09
N LYS A 67 3.51 -4.36 -11.81
CA LYS A 67 4.74 -4.29 -12.61
C LYS A 67 5.98 -4.34 -11.71
N TRP A 68 6.01 -3.57 -10.63
CA TRP A 68 7.11 -3.58 -9.67
C TRP A 68 7.35 -4.98 -9.10
N LEU A 69 6.28 -5.69 -8.71
CA LEU A 69 6.37 -7.07 -8.23
C LEU A 69 6.92 -8.03 -9.28
N GLN A 70 6.58 -7.84 -10.56
CA GLN A 70 7.15 -8.64 -11.66
C GLN A 70 8.64 -8.37 -11.85
N ASP A 71 9.06 -7.12 -11.69
CA ASP A 71 10.45 -6.69 -11.86
C ASP A 71 11.33 -7.09 -10.65
N HIS A 72 10.73 -7.32 -9.46
CA HIS A 72 11.41 -7.65 -8.19
C HIS A 72 10.97 -9.02 -7.63
N ASN A 73 10.91 -10.03 -8.50
CA ASN A 73 10.45 -11.38 -8.19
C ASN A 73 11.61 -12.41 -8.07
N GLU A 74 12.80 -11.95 -7.67
CA GLU A 74 13.97 -12.80 -7.40
C GLU A 74 13.86 -13.58 -6.08
#